data_AF-A0A3B8XGX7-F1
#
_entry.id   AF-A0A3B8XGX7-F1
#
_cell.length_a   1.000
_cell.length_b   1.000
_cell.length_c   1.000
_cell.angle_alpha   90.00
_cell.angle_beta   90.00
_cell.angle_gamma   90.00
#
_symmetry.space_group_name_H-M   'P 1'
#
loop_
_entity.id
_entity.type
_entity.pdbx_description
1 polymer ?
#
loop_
_entity_poly.entity_id
_entity_poly.type
_entity_poly.pdbx_seq_one_letter_code
_entity_poly.pdbx_strand_id
1 'polypeptide(L)' 'MRKSESMSEPNEPPFSTGVGAIFEVVARLRAPGGCPWDREQTHESLRPYLLEETYELLEAIDS' A
#
# COMPACT_ATOMS: atom_id res chain seq x y z
N MET A 1 -29.59 -10.32 -8.03
CA MET A 1 -29.15 -10.47 -6.63
C MET A 1 -28.08 -9.43 -6.36
N ARG A 2 -28.40 -8.33 -5.67
CA ARG A 2 -27.36 -7.46 -5.10
C ARG A 2 -26.64 -8.30 -4.05
N LYS A 3 -25.35 -8.59 -4.24
CA LYS A 3 -24.51 -9.08 -3.15
C LYS A 3 -24.64 -8.04 -2.03
N SER A 4 -25.06 -8.49 -0.87
CA SER A 4 -25.06 -7.72 0.37
C SER A 4 -23.67 -7.12 0.55
N GLU A 5 -23.54 -5.81 0.36
CA GLU A 5 -22.38 -5.06 0.84
C GLU A 5 -22.32 -5.27 2.35
N SER A 6 -21.31 -6.03 2.79
CA SER A 6 -20.94 -6.17 4.18
C SER A 6 -20.58 -4.78 4.70
N MET A 7 -21.53 -4.12 5.35
CA MET A 7 -21.27 -2.93 6.13
C MET A 7 -20.28 -3.31 7.23
N SER A 8 -19.05 -2.83 7.13
CA SER A 8 -18.01 -3.04 8.14
C SER A 8 -18.49 -2.52 9.49
N GLU A 9 -18.17 -3.25 10.56
CA GLU A 9 -18.45 -2.85 11.94
C GLU A 9 -17.85 -1.45 12.23
N PRO A 10 -18.47 -0.63 13.10
CA PRO A 10 -18.13 0.79 13.28
C PRO A 10 -16.72 1.07 13.81
N ASN A 11 -15.93 0.04 14.12
CA ASN A 11 -14.56 0.16 14.61
C ASN A 11 -13.57 -0.80 13.92
N GLU A 12 -13.98 -1.48 12.85
CA GLU A 12 -13.07 -2.29 12.05
C GLU A 12 -12.44 -1.42 10.96
N PRO A 13 -11.09 -1.44 10.80
CA PRO A 13 -10.47 -0.71 9.70
C PRO A 13 -11.03 -1.20 8.35
N PRO A 14 -11.20 -0.32 7.34
CA PRO A 14 -11.82 -0.68 6.06
C PRO A 14 -10.88 -1.51 5.15
N PHE A 15 -9.91 -2.21 5.74
CA PHE A 15 -8.89 -2.99 5.03
C PHE A 15 -8.58 -4.29 5.80
N SER A 16 -8.15 -5.31 5.06
CA SER A 16 -7.84 -6.62 5.63
C SER A 16 -6.58 -6.59 6.52
N THR A 17 -6.41 -7.62 7.36
CA THR A 17 -5.20 -7.79 8.19
C THR A 17 -3.90 -7.74 7.38
N GLY A 18 -3.90 -8.30 6.16
CA GLY A 18 -2.72 -8.27 5.29
C GLY A 18 -2.33 -6.84 4.88
N VAL A 19 -3.31 -6.01 4.53
CA VAL A 19 -3.06 -4.59 4.23
C VAL A 19 -2.65 -3.83 5.49
N GLY A 20 -3.24 -4.15 6.64
CA GLY A 20 -2.82 -3.60 7.93
C GLY A 20 -1.34 -3.85 8.23
N ALA A 21 -0.84 -5.07 7.99
CA ALA A 21 0.57 -5.41 8.18
C ALA A 21 1.52 -4.59 7.28
N ILE A 22 1.11 -4.26 6.05
CA ILE A 22 1.88 -3.37 5.17
C ILE A 22 2.02 -1.99 5.78
N PHE A 23 0.95 -1.43 6.37
CA PHE A 23 1.03 -0.14 7.05
C PHE A 23 1.98 -0.16 8.24
N GLU A 24 2.02 -1.25 9.01
CA GLU A 24 2.98 -1.41 10.11
C GLU A 24 4.43 -1.43 9.61
N VAL A 25 4.70 -2.13 8.50
CA VAL A 25 6.03 -2.15 7.87
C VAL A 25 6.44 -0.75 7.41
N VAL A 26 5.57 -0.05 6.67
CA VAL A 26 5.84 1.31 6.19
C VAL A 26 6.06 2.28 7.36
N ALA A 27 5.24 2.18 8.41
CA ALA A 27 5.40 2.99 9.62
C ALA A 27 6.76 2.76 10.30
N ARG A 28 7.20 1.50 10.39
CA ARG A 28 8.50 1.14 10.95
C ARG A 28 9.66 1.64 10.10
N LEU A 29 9.58 1.53 8.77
CA LEU A 29 10.61 2.03 7.86
C LEU A 29 10.75 3.56 7.92
N ARG A 30 9.64 4.28 8.10
CA ARG A 30 9.62 5.75 8.16
C ARG A 30 9.83 6.34 9.56
N ALA A 31 9.88 5.52 10.62
CA ALA A 31 10.11 5.96 11.99
C ALA A 31 11.50 6.57 12.21
N PRO A 32 11.73 7.35 13.28
CA PRO A 32 13.09 7.75 13.67
C PRO A 32 14.00 6.52 13.84
N GLY A 33 15.17 6.52 13.21
CA GLY A 33 16.08 5.37 13.18
C GLY A 33 15.68 4.24 12.21
N GLY A 34 14.60 4.44 11.44
CA GLY A 34 14.22 3.58 10.32
C GLY A 34 15.11 3.78 9.09
N CYS A 35 14.67 3.26 7.94
CA CYS A 35 15.43 3.33 6.70
C CYS A 35 15.57 4.80 6.24
N PRO A 36 16.80 5.31 6.03
CA PRO A 36 17.01 6.70 5.60
C PRO A 36 16.33 7.02 4.28
N TRP A 37 16.40 6.10 3.30
CA TRP A 37 15.81 6.29 1.98
C TRP A 37 14.28 6.41 2.05
N ASP A 38 13.60 5.51 2.77
CA ASP A 38 12.14 5.52 2.93
C ASP A 38 11.65 6.80 3.61
N ARG A 39 12.42 7.32 4.57
CA ARG A 39 12.09 8.56 5.28
C ARG A 39 12.15 9.80 4.38
N GLU A 40 13.07 9.82 3.42
CA GLU A 40 13.27 10.94 2.50
C GLU A 40 12.25 10.94 1.35
N GLN A 41 11.51 9.85 1.12
CA GLN A 41 10.56 9.77 0.01
C GLN A 41 9.33 10.68 0.18
N THR A 42 8.97 11.33 -0.92
CA THR A 42 7.72 12.09 -1.12
C THR A 42 6.90 11.47 -2.26
N HIS A 43 5.66 11.94 -2.48
CA HIS A 43 4.86 11.49 -3.61
C HIS A 43 5.50 11.84 -4.96
N GLU A 44 6.23 12.96 -5.04
CA GLU A 44 6.95 13.38 -6.24
C GLU A 44 8.15 12.46 -6.51
N SER A 45 8.93 12.09 -5.49
CA SER A 45 10.09 11.21 -5.67
C SER A 45 9.68 9.77 -6.02
N LEU A 46 8.50 9.33 -5.56
CA LEU A 46 7.99 7.99 -5.81
C LEU A 46 7.24 7.81 -7.13
N ARG A 47 6.84 8.91 -7.79
CA ARG A 47 6.10 8.89 -9.05
C ARG A 47 6.72 8.01 -10.15
N PRO A 48 8.03 8.08 -10.46
CA PRO A 48 8.60 7.23 -11.51
C PRO A 48 8.50 5.75 -11.16
N TYR A 49 8.78 5.36 -9.92
CA TYR A 49 8.69 3.96 -9.49
C TYR A 49 7.25 3.43 -9.55
N LEU A 50 6.25 4.24 -9.16
CA LEU A 50 4.85 3.83 -9.30
C LEU A 50 4.47 3.56 -10.77
N LEU A 51 5.00 4.36 -11.71
CA LEU A 51 4.75 4.15 -13.13
C LEU A 51 5.40 2.86 -13.63
N GLU A 52 6.65 2.60 -13.26
CA GLU A 52 7.38 1.37 -13.58
C GLU A 52 6.61 0.13 -13.08
N GLU A 53 6.25 0.10 -11.79
CA GLU A 53 5.48 -1.00 -11.18
C GLU A 53 4.11 -1.23 -11.84
N THR A 54 3.47 -0.16 -12.36
CA THR A 54 2.22 -0.29 -13.11
C THR A 54 2.44 -1.02 -14.44
N TYR A 55 3.53 -0.72 -15.15
CA TYR A 55 3.88 -1.43 -16.38
C TYR A 55 4.28 -2.87 -16.12
N GLU A 56 5.05 -3.14 -15.06
CA GLU A 56 5.41 -4.50 -14.65
C GLU A 56 4.16 -5.33 -14.29
N LEU A 57 3.18 -4.73 -13.61
CA LEU A 57 1.91 -5.38 -13.32
C LEU A 57 1.14 -5.74 -14.60
N LEU A 58 1.08 -4.83 -15.58
CA LEU A 58 0.41 -5.10 -16.85
C LEU A 58 1.10 -6.24 -17.61
N GLU A 59 2.44 -6.23 -17.66
CA GLU A 59 3.22 -7.30 -18.25
C GLU A 59 2.93 -8.65 -17.58
N ALA A 60 2.87 -8.70 -16.26
CA ALA A 60 2.58 -9.93 -15.52
C ALA A 60 1.14 -10.46 -15.72
N ILE A 61 0.19 -9.60 -16.07
CA ILE A 61 -1.19 -10.00 -16.42
C ILE A 61 -1.24 -10.58 -17.84
N ASP A 62 -0.45 -10.03 -18.76
CA ASP A 62 -0.47 -10.39 -20.18
C ASP A 62 0.39 -11.64 -20.52
N SER A 63 1.15 -12.17 -19.55
CA SER A 63 2.00 -13.37 -19.68
C SER A 63 1.26 -14.68 -19.40
#